data_AF-A0A821A897-F1
#
_entry.id   AF-A0A821A897-F1
#
_cell.length_a   1.000
_cell.length_b   1.000
_cell.length_c   1.000
_cell.angle_alpha   90.00
_cell.angle_beta   90.00
_cell.angle_gamma   90.00
#
_symmetry.space_group_name_H-M   'P 1'
#
loop_
_entity.id
_entity.type
_entity.pdbx_description
1 polymer ?
#
loop_
_entity_poly.entity_id
_entity_poly.type
_entity_poly.pdbx_seq_one_letter_code
_entity_poly.pdbx_strand_id
1 'polypeptide(L)'
;MNKNINPHRQFSAIQIRYGGCKGVISVNPDLDTASHQLRIRKSMRKFNCSHDILELCRISKPRPLYLNRQIIVLLSHRSIDDRTFILLQNEHQHMLSESLVYPPRAYELLNEKLSRNLFPLRALIHDAQLNLIQEPFFCQLLITIGKFELAQMRERTRLKLPKNLARNMIGIVDEYGVLEYGQVFIQYTELTDDYMSNNSESEKATILEQQVVVTKNPCHHPGDVRVFKAVDVPELRHLKDVIVFPQRGKRPHPNEISGSDLDGDEYAVIWHPAFIPQTPNDIPYDYDSHIPMKRITDRPINRLDIQSTVLDISEQSCVGKLCSLHLANMDLYGVAHPKTLAIAGYIAEELDAPKTGQHPLAPKQIMELQAELGNERPDYFDKSYYKSYPSKHVLGQLYRSCLRFEPNWIAVQTPPTTVYASPIDQLLIHDLHTEHTSSVQELARIYREAIMDIMYVYRYSSDVDLLCRYDSTSSKYNAPLTKQQTESTCLVADSAQVEFKQLMHRIRRLFYEDVSTCDKSNLRRCYRTCTQCADRKMAKASALYIFCYTDVSHARRILSLPWLFAPLLIETRKLNIKKQTKLFSPAYVAQMLEIQPYRIIGQALQQAVQYLIDTNVPLHFH
;
A
#
# COMPACT_ATOMS: atom_id res chain seq x y z
N MET A 1 2.87 -9.93 -23.96
CA MET A 1 1.85 -9.20 -23.17
C MET A 1 2.05 -9.48 -21.69
N ASN A 2 2.19 -8.43 -20.89
CA ASN A 2 2.23 -8.53 -19.43
C ASN A 2 0.89 -9.15 -18.98
N LYS A 3 0.88 -10.35 -18.39
CA LYS A 3 -0.34 -11.11 -18.02
C LYS A 3 -1.22 -10.42 -16.96
N ASN A 4 -0.90 -9.17 -16.60
CA ASN A 4 -1.50 -8.41 -15.52
C ASN A 4 -2.45 -7.29 -15.99
N ILE A 5 -2.61 -7.07 -17.30
CA ILE A 5 -3.60 -6.14 -17.84
C ILE A 5 -4.77 -6.97 -18.34
N ASN A 6 -5.93 -6.82 -17.69
CA ASN A 6 -7.16 -7.43 -18.17
C ASN A 6 -7.50 -6.81 -19.54
N PRO A 7 -7.50 -7.59 -20.65
CA PRO A 7 -7.76 -7.05 -21.98
C PRO A 7 -9.18 -6.49 -22.13
N HIS A 8 -10.09 -6.83 -21.22
CA HIS A 8 -11.48 -6.37 -21.23
C HIS A 8 -11.73 -5.11 -20.38
N ARG A 9 -10.72 -4.60 -19.65
CA ARG A 9 -10.88 -3.37 -18.86
C ARG A 9 -10.57 -2.16 -19.73
N GLN A 10 -11.56 -1.28 -19.91
CA GLN A 10 -11.37 0.01 -20.57
C GLN A 10 -10.65 0.98 -19.61
N PHE A 11 -9.56 1.59 -20.06
CA PHE A 11 -8.79 2.59 -19.29
C PHE A 11 -8.98 3.96 -19.93
N SER A 12 -9.13 4.99 -19.13
CA SER A 12 -9.27 6.37 -19.63
C SER A 12 -7.94 7.07 -19.85
N ALA A 13 -6.89 6.70 -19.12
CA ALA A 13 -5.55 7.24 -19.31
C ALA A 13 -4.43 6.24 -19.06
N ILE A 14 -3.30 6.43 -19.75
CA ILE A 14 -2.13 5.58 -19.69
C ILE A 14 -0.87 6.46 -19.68
N GLN A 15 0.01 6.21 -18.72
CA GLN A 15 1.37 6.74 -18.74
C GLN A 15 2.25 5.87 -19.61
N ILE A 16 2.97 6.48 -20.55
CA ILE A 16 3.71 5.77 -21.60
C ILE A 16 5.18 6.18 -21.70
N ARG A 17 5.96 5.30 -22.32
CA ARG A 17 7.18 5.63 -23.05
C ARG A 17 7.02 5.16 -24.50
N TYR A 18 7.43 5.99 -25.45
CA TYR A 18 7.33 5.67 -26.87
C TYR A 18 8.43 6.40 -27.64
N GLY A 19 9.42 5.67 -28.13
CA GLY A 19 10.64 6.25 -28.68
C GLY A 19 11.30 7.21 -27.68
N GLY A 20 11.51 8.46 -28.08
CA GLY A 20 12.04 9.52 -27.21
C GLY A 20 10.97 10.31 -26.46
N CYS A 21 9.73 9.80 -26.41
CA CYS A 21 8.58 10.47 -25.81
C CYS A 21 8.22 9.89 -24.43
N LYS A 22 7.90 10.78 -23.49
CA LYS A 22 7.39 10.49 -22.14
C LYS A 22 6.14 11.33 -21.88
N GLY A 23 5.07 10.71 -21.41
CA GLY A 23 3.91 11.44 -20.90
C GLY A 23 2.70 10.56 -20.61
N VAL A 24 1.54 11.18 -20.48
CA VAL A 24 0.23 10.52 -20.36
C VAL A 24 -0.56 10.71 -21.65
N ILE A 25 -1.27 9.67 -22.07
CA ILE A 25 -2.27 9.70 -23.14
C ILE A 25 -3.63 9.35 -22.54
N SER A 26 -4.69 9.97 -23.06
CA SER A 26 -6.08 9.68 -22.71
C SER A 26 -6.84 9.14 -23.91
N VAL A 27 -7.92 8.40 -23.64
CA VAL A 27 -8.86 7.98 -24.69
C VAL A 27 -9.59 9.22 -25.20
N ASN A 28 -9.62 9.39 -26.52
CA ASN A 28 -10.41 10.41 -27.19
C ASN A 28 -11.38 9.70 -28.16
N PRO A 29 -12.70 9.73 -27.89
CA PRO A 29 -13.74 9.12 -28.74
C PRO A 29 -13.80 9.67 -30.17
N ASP A 30 -13.32 10.89 -30.41
CA ASP A 30 -13.36 11.54 -31.73
C ASP A 30 -12.24 11.07 -32.67
N LEU A 31 -11.26 10.31 -32.15
CA LEU A 31 -10.24 9.70 -33.00
C LEU A 31 -10.86 8.55 -33.79
N ASP A 32 -10.63 8.56 -35.10
CA ASP A 32 -11.10 7.52 -36.01
C ASP A 32 -10.68 6.12 -35.52
N THR A 33 -11.67 5.26 -35.31
CA THR A 33 -11.50 3.90 -34.79
C THR A 33 -11.13 2.90 -35.88
N ALA A 34 -11.19 3.28 -37.16
CA ALA A 34 -10.77 2.43 -38.28
C ALA A 34 -9.24 2.21 -38.32
N SER A 35 -8.47 3.01 -37.59
CA SER A 35 -7.01 2.90 -37.48
C SER A 35 -6.52 3.04 -36.03
N HIS A 36 -5.43 2.35 -35.68
CA HIS A 36 -4.79 2.54 -34.38
C HIS A 36 -4.04 3.89 -34.35
N GLN A 37 -4.67 4.92 -33.80
CA GLN A 37 -4.08 6.27 -33.75
C GLN A 37 -3.47 6.58 -32.37
N LEU A 38 -2.29 7.20 -32.38
CA LEU A 38 -1.62 7.74 -31.20
C LEU A 38 -1.20 9.19 -31.49
N ARG A 39 -1.67 10.13 -30.67
CA ARG A 39 -1.31 11.56 -30.79
C ARG A 39 -0.36 11.94 -29.67
N ILE A 40 0.80 12.52 -30.02
CA ILE A 40 1.86 12.90 -29.07
C ILE A 40 2.08 14.41 -29.12
N ARG A 41 2.11 15.06 -27.95
CA ARG A 41 2.38 16.50 -27.82
C ARG A 41 3.87 16.79 -27.93
N LYS A 42 4.22 18.00 -28.40
CA LYS A 42 5.63 18.45 -28.50
C LYS A 42 6.38 18.35 -27.17
N SER A 43 5.72 18.67 -26.05
CA SER A 43 6.29 18.61 -24.69
C SER A 43 6.65 17.19 -24.22
N MET A 44 6.04 16.16 -24.82
CA MET A 44 6.33 14.76 -24.49
C MET A 44 7.65 14.30 -25.10
N ARG A 45 8.08 14.87 -26.24
CA ARG A 45 9.33 14.52 -26.93
C ARG A 45 10.52 15.07 -26.14
N LYS A 46 11.27 14.19 -25.47
CA LYS A 46 12.45 14.56 -24.67
C LYS A 46 13.74 14.51 -25.49
N PHE A 47 13.82 13.60 -26.46
CA PHE A 47 14.92 13.49 -27.42
C PHE A 47 14.44 12.78 -28.69
N ASN A 48 15.27 12.80 -29.75
CA ASN A 48 14.96 12.08 -30.99
C ASN A 48 15.38 10.61 -30.87
N CYS A 49 14.48 9.70 -31.23
CA CYS A 49 14.71 8.26 -31.20
C CYS A 49 13.82 7.59 -32.26
N SER A 50 14.35 6.60 -32.97
CA SER A 50 13.62 5.81 -33.97
C SER A 50 12.95 4.55 -33.40
N HIS A 51 13.03 4.34 -32.08
CA HIS A 51 12.42 3.19 -31.42
C HIS A 51 10.89 3.28 -31.44
N ASP A 52 10.23 2.19 -31.84
CA ASP A 52 8.80 2.17 -32.17
C ASP A 52 7.99 1.20 -31.28
N ILE A 53 8.44 0.97 -30.06
CA ILE A 53 7.72 0.15 -29.07
C ILE A 53 7.00 1.06 -28.09
N LEU A 54 5.69 0.84 -27.95
CA LEU A 54 4.87 1.48 -26.93
C LEU A 54 5.00 0.72 -25.61
N GLU A 55 5.60 1.37 -24.61
CA GLU A 55 5.76 0.82 -23.27
C GLU A 55 4.75 1.45 -22.31
N LEU A 56 4.02 0.61 -21.57
CA LEU A 56 3.01 1.04 -20.62
C LEU A 56 3.60 1.09 -19.21
N CYS A 57 3.74 2.29 -18.64
CA CYS A 57 4.26 2.47 -17.30
C CYS A 57 3.15 2.32 -16.24
N ARG A 58 2.00 2.94 -16.50
CA ARG A 58 0.89 3.03 -15.53
C ARG A 58 -0.44 3.24 -16.26
N ILE A 59 -1.52 2.74 -15.67
CA ILE A 59 -2.90 2.85 -16.17
C ILE A 59 -3.78 3.57 -15.16
N SER A 60 -4.79 4.31 -15.60
CA SER A 60 -5.84 4.87 -14.74
C SER A 60 -6.62 3.74 -14.06
N LYS A 61 -6.83 3.85 -12.75
CA LYS A 61 -7.60 2.91 -11.94
C LYS A 61 -7.91 3.52 -10.57
N PRO A 62 -8.89 3.02 -9.82
CA PRO A 62 -9.14 3.46 -8.46
C PRO A 62 -7.91 3.20 -7.59
N ARG A 63 -7.36 4.25 -6.97
CA ARG A 63 -6.25 4.15 -6.02
C ARG A 63 -6.62 4.80 -4.69
N PRO A 64 -6.58 4.06 -3.56
CA PRO A 64 -6.83 4.66 -2.26
C PRO A 64 -5.82 5.78 -1.98
N LEU A 65 -6.29 6.81 -1.29
CA LEU A 65 -5.45 7.91 -0.84
C LEU A 65 -5.04 7.72 0.63
N TYR A 66 -3.79 8.03 0.92
CA TYR A 66 -3.27 8.15 2.27
C TYR A 66 -2.70 9.56 2.43
N LEU A 67 -3.07 10.23 3.52
CA LEU A 67 -2.43 11.46 3.94
C LEU A 67 -1.05 11.13 4.52
N ASN A 68 -0.13 12.08 4.36
CA ASN A 68 1.19 12.05 4.99
C ASN A 68 1.38 13.31 5.84
N ARG A 69 2.52 13.38 6.54
CA ARG A 69 2.87 14.49 7.44
C ARG A 69 2.73 15.86 6.77
N GLN A 70 3.18 16.00 5.53
CA GLN A 70 3.14 17.26 4.79
C GLN A 70 1.70 17.70 4.50
N ILE A 71 0.90 16.83 3.88
CA ILE A 71 -0.50 17.14 3.54
C ILE A 71 -1.29 17.47 4.81
N ILE A 72 -1.09 16.72 5.90
CA ILE A 72 -1.79 16.94 7.18
C ILE A 72 -1.48 18.34 7.72
N VAL A 73 -0.21 18.74 7.77
CA VAL A 73 0.19 20.05 8.29
C VAL A 73 -0.33 21.18 7.41
N LEU A 74 -0.28 21.02 6.08
CA LEU A 74 -0.83 22.02 5.16
C LEU A 74 -2.35 22.14 5.31
N LEU A 75 -3.09 21.03 5.43
CA LEU A 75 -4.54 21.07 5.67
C LEU A 75 -4.89 21.69 7.03
N SER A 76 -4.14 21.38 8.09
CA SER A 76 -4.31 22.02 9.41
C SER A 76 -4.05 23.53 9.33
N HIS A 77 -3.02 23.98 8.59
CA HIS A 77 -2.78 25.39 8.31
C HIS A 77 -3.96 26.06 7.57
N ARG A 78 -4.62 25.33 6.68
CA ARG A 78 -5.84 25.75 5.97
C ARG A 78 -7.11 25.74 6.84
N SER A 79 -6.96 25.60 8.17
CA SER A 79 -8.02 25.57 9.17
C SER A 79 -8.91 24.31 9.15
N ILE A 80 -8.40 23.18 8.64
CA ILE A 80 -9.02 21.88 8.93
C ILE A 80 -8.74 21.53 10.40
N ASP A 81 -9.79 21.23 11.15
CA ASP A 81 -9.70 20.92 12.57
C ASP A 81 -8.84 19.67 12.81
N ASP A 82 -7.83 19.79 13.68
CA ASP A 82 -6.93 18.71 14.10
C ASP A 82 -7.70 17.45 14.56
N ARG A 83 -8.89 17.63 15.16
CA ARG A 83 -9.79 16.54 15.58
C ARG A 83 -10.18 15.62 14.43
N THR A 84 -10.31 16.14 13.21
CA THR A 84 -10.67 15.37 12.02
C THR A 84 -9.63 14.29 11.72
N PHE A 85 -8.34 14.62 11.84
CA PHE A 85 -7.25 13.66 11.61
C PHE A 85 -7.16 12.64 12.74
N ILE A 86 -7.41 13.08 13.98
CA ILE A 86 -7.40 12.22 15.16
C ILE A 86 -8.52 11.18 15.09
N LEU A 87 -9.74 11.60 14.71
CA LEU A 87 -10.87 10.71 14.49
C LEU A 87 -10.54 9.67 13.41
N LEU A 88 -9.99 10.10 12.28
CA LEU A 88 -9.59 9.20 11.20
C LEU A 88 -8.54 8.16 11.65
N GLN A 89 -7.56 8.57 12.45
CA GLN A 89 -6.56 7.62 12.99
C GLN A 89 -7.21 6.65 13.99
N ASN A 90 -8.06 7.15 14.88
CA ASN A 90 -8.75 6.34 15.89
C ASN A 90 -9.68 5.29 15.23
N GLU A 91 -10.40 5.67 14.18
CA GLU A 91 -11.21 4.73 13.38
C GLU A 91 -10.35 3.61 12.78
N HIS A 92 -9.17 3.94 12.24
CA HIS A 92 -8.26 2.94 11.71
C HIS A 92 -7.75 2.01 12.83
N GLN A 93 -7.32 2.57 13.96
CA GLN A 93 -6.88 1.79 15.12
C GLN A 93 -7.99 0.88 15.65
N HIS A 94 -9.23 1.37 15.69
CA HIS A 94 -10.40 0.59 16.06
C HIS A 94 -10.65 -0.57 15.07
N MET A 95 -10.60 -0.31 13.76
CA MET A 95 -10.75 -1.36 12.74
C MET A 95 -9.68 -2.46 12.89
N LEU A 96 -8.44 -2.10 13.22
CA LEU A 96 -7.39 -3.07 13.52
C LEU A 96 -7.76 -3.94 14.73
N SER A 97 -8.24 -3.34 15.82
CA SER A 97 -8.72 -4.09 16.99
C SER A 97 -9.88 -5.02 16.65
N GLU A 98 -10.88 -4.52 15.92
CA GLU A 98 -12.02 -5.34 15.48
C GLU A 98 -11.59 -6.53 14.61
N SER A 99 -10.55 -6.36 13.78
CA SER A 99 -10.05 -7.45 12.93
C SER A 99 -9.55 -8.68 13.71
N LEU A 100 -9.23 -8.51 15.00
CA LEU A 100 -8.81 -9.61 15.87
C LEU A 100 -9.96 -10.32 16.59
N VAL A 101 -11.19 -9.80 16.50
CA VAL A 101 -12.35 -10.35 17.24
C VAL A 101 -13.60 -10.52 16.39
N TYR A 102 -13.68 -9.85 15.23
CA TYR A 102 -14.85 -9.85 14.36
C TYR A 102 -14.47 -10.37 12.96
N PRO A 103 -14.94 -11.57 12.57
CA PRO A 103 -14.51 -12.23 11.33
C PRO A 103 -14.67 -11.42 10.04
N PRO A 104 -15.74 -10.61 9.83
CA PRO A 104 -15.85 -9.76 8.65
C PRO A 104 -14.72 -8.73 8.55
N ARG A 105 -14.31 -8.11 9.66
CA ARG A 105 -13.17 -7.17 9.70
C ARG A 105 -11.84 -7.86 9.49
N ALA A 106 -11.69 -9.09 10.01
CA ALA A 106 -10.52 -9.92 9.72
C ALA A 106 -10.36 -10.18 8.21
N TYR A 107 -11.47 -10.54 7.55
CA TYR A 107 -11.50 -10.73 6.11
C TYR A 107 -11.14 -9.45 5.35
N GLU A 108 -11.77 -8.32 5.69
CA GLU A 108 -11.49 -7.03 5.06
C GLU A 108 -10.01 -6.65 5.15
N LEU A 109 -9.41 -6.78 6.33
CA LEU A 109 -8.00 -6.45 6.56
C LEU A 109 -7.07 -7.36 5.74
N LEU A 110 -7.26 -8.68 5.81
CA LEU A 110 -6.43 -9.63 5.06
C LEU A 110 -6.58 -9.46 3.54
N ASN A 111 -7.81 -9.27 3.07
CA ASN A 111 -8.11 -9.11 1.66
C ASN A 111 -7.54 -7.80 1.10
N GLU A 112 -7.50 -6.74 1.91
CA GLU A 112 -6.89 -5.47 1.52
C GLU A 112 -5.36 -5.53 1.49
N LYS A 113 -4.74 -6.14 2.52
CA LYS A 113 -3.31 -5.98 2.80
C LYS A 113 -2.44 -7.08 2.18
N LEU A 114 -2.99 -8.27 1.97
CA LEU A 114 -2.26 -9.35 1.32
C LEU A 114 -2.23 -9.19 -0.20
N SER A 115 -1.21 -9.78 -0.83
CA SER A 115 -1.15 -9.86 -2.28
C SER A 115 -2.39 -10.55 -2.83
N ARG A 116 -3.01 -9.97 -3.87
CA ARG A 116 -4.20 -10.55 -4.51
C ARG A 116 -3.97 -12.02 -4.87
N ASN A 117 -4.96 -12.85 -4.58
CA ASN A 117 -4.97 -14.29 -4.86
C ASN A 117 -3.86 -15.11 -4.17
N LEU A 118 -3.20 -14.55 -3.14
CA LEU A 118 -2.24 -15.32 -2.35
C LEU A 118 -2.94 -16.49 -1.63
N PHE A 119 -4.10 -16.21 -1.03
CA PHE A 119 -4.99 -17.20 -0.42
C PHE A 119 -6.43 -17.01 -0.91
N PRO A 120 -7.22 -18.08 -1.08
CA PRO A 120 -8.63 -17.99 -1.44
C PRO A 120 -9.50 -17.64 -0.22
N LEU A 121 -9.31 -16.46 0.36
CA LEU A 121 -9.93 -16.03 1.63
C LEU A 121 -11.46 -16.18 1.65
N ARG A 122 -12.14 -15.84 0.53
CA ARG A 122 -13.60 -15.99 0.42
C ARG A 122 -14.02 -17.47 0.53
N ALA A 123 -13.33 -18.38 -0.15
CA ALA A 123 -13.63 -19.81 -0.07
C ALA A 123 -13.27 -20.40 1.31
N LEU A 124 -12.21 -19.90 1.95
CA LEU A 124 -11.85 -20.31 3.32
C LEU A 124 -12.98 -20.00 4.31
N ILE A 125 -13.59 -18.82 4.20
CA ILE A 125 -14.70 -18.41 5.08
C ILE A 125 -16.02 -19.09 4.68
N HIS A 126 -16.45 -18.94 3.42
CA HIS A 126 -17.80 -19.36 3.02
C HIS A 126 -17.91 -20.86 2.76
N ASP A 127 -16.95 -21.44 2.03
CA ASP A 127 -17.05 -22.85 1.64
C ASP A 127 -16.52 -23.76 2.76
N ALA A 128 -15.40 -23.36 3.37
CA ALA A 128 -14.76 -24.11 4.44
C ALA A 128 -15.28 -23.75 5.83
N GLN A 129 -15.99 -22.63 6.06
CA GLN A 129 -16.40 -22.20 7.40
C GLN A 129 -15.21 -22.14 8.38
N LEU A 130 -14.06 -21.65 7.89
CA LEU A 130 -12.86 -21.46 8.68
C LEU A 130 -12.91 -20.11 9.39
N ASN A 131 -12.70 -20.12 10.70
CA ASN A 131 -12.53 -18.89 11.46
C ASN A 131 -11.07 -18.42 11.38
N LEU A 132 -10.81 -17.39 10.58
CA LEU A 132 -9.45 -16.85 10.36
C LEU A 132 -8.81 -16.26 11.62
N ILE A 133 -9.60 -15.89 12.62
CA ILE A 133 -9.10 -15.34 13.90
C ILE A 133 -8.59 -16.46 14.80
N GLN A 134 -9.26 -17.63 14.76
CA GLN A 134 -8.89 -18.79 15.57
C GLN A 134 -7.79 -19.62 14.91
N GLU A 135 -7.73 -19.63 13.58
CA GLU A 135 -6.70 -20.35 12.85
C GLU A 135 -5.32 -19.69 13.11
N PRO A 136 -4.35 -20.41 13.71
CA PRO A 136 -3.07 -19.85 14.14
C PRO A 136 -2.29 -19.06 13.07
N PHE A 137 -2.25 -19.52 11.82
CA PHE A 137 -1.50 -18.84 10.76
C PHE A 137 -2.16 -17.53 10.31
N PHE A 138 -3.48 -17.53 10.08
CA PHE A 138 -4.22 -16.33 9.72
C PHE A 138 -4.29 -15.32 10.86
N CYS A 139 -4.40 -15.78 12.11
CA CYS A 139 -4.28 -14.93 13.29
C CYS A 139 -2.92 -14.22 13.34
N GLN A 140 -1.84 -14.96 13.05
CA GLN A 140 -0.50 -14.38 12.98
C GLN A 140 -0.37 -13.34 11.86
N LEU A 141 -0.98 -13.59 10.69
CA LEU A 141 -1.05 -12.61 9.60
C LEU A 141 -1.75 -11.32 10.05
N LEU A 142 -2.92 -11.42 10.70
CA LEU A 142 -3.68 -10.28 11.22
C LEU A 142 -2.85 -9.44 12.20
N ILE A 143 -2.23 -10.10 13.19
CA ILE A 143 -1.39 -9.44 14.20
C ILE A 143 -0.21 -8.71 13.54
N THR A 144 0.49 -9.37 12.61
CA THR A 144 1.63 -8.78 11.91
C THR A 144 1.23 -7.61 11.01
N ILE A 145 0.10 -7.72 10.30
CA ILE A 145 -0.45 -6.61 9.50
C ILE A 145 -0.80 -5.43 10.39
N GLY A 146 -1.46 -5.63 11.52
CA GLY A 146 -1.77 -4.54 12.43
C GLY A 146 -0.52 -3.89 13.04
N LYS A 147 0.52 -4.68 13.37
CA LYS A 147 1.83 -4.12 13.78
C LYS A 147 2.42 -3.22 12.70
N PHE A 148 2.38 -3.66 11.44
CA PHE A 148 2.85 -2.86 10.31
C PHE A 148 2.05 -1.56 10.16
N GLU A 149 0.71 -1.63 10.15
CA GLU A 149 -0.12 -0.43 9.97
C GLU A 149 0.07 0.57 11.12
N LEU A 150 0.19 0.10 12.37
CA LEU A 150 0.50 0.96 13.52
C LEU A 150 1.87 1.63 13.39
N ALA A 151 2.90 0.88 13.01
CA ALA A 151 4.23 1.43 12.78
C ALA A 151 4.21 2.51 11.67
N GLN A 152 3.44 2.28 10.59
CA GLN A 152 3.27 3.25 9.51
C GLN A 152 2.52 4.52 9.96
N MET A 153 1.54 4.40 10.87
CA MET A 153 0.89 5.56 11.49
C MET A 153 1.86 6.33 12.40
N ARG A 154 2.63 5.65 13.26
CA ARG A 154 3.60 6.28 14.16
C ARG A 154 4.74 6.98 13.40
N GLU A 155 5.42 6.24 12.51
CA GLU A 155 6.67 6.67 11.90
C GLU A 155 6.48 7.57 10.67
N ARG A 156 5.35 7.43 9.97
CA ARG A 156 5.09 8.17 8.72
C ARG A 156 3.80 8.97 8.75
N THR A 157 3.00 8.85 9.81
CA THR A 157 1.67 9.49 9.91
C THR A 157 0.82 9.18 8.69
N ARG A 158 0.85 7.90 8.27
CA ARG A 158 0.20 7.44 7.06
C ARG A 158 -1.29 7.16 7.34
N LEU A 159 -2.13 8.16 7.15
CA LEU A 159 -3.57 8.06 7.45
C LEU A 159 -4.37 7.75 6.19
N LYS A 160 -5.05 6.60 6.16
CA LYS A 160 -5.88 6.19 5.03
C LYS A 160 -7.19 6.99 5.02
N LEU A 161 -7.57 7.57 3.88
CA LEU A 161 -8.91 8.16 3.73
C LEU A 161 -9.97 7.13 3.30
N PRO A 162 -11.25 7.36 3.64
CA PRO A 162 -12.34 6.48 3.25
C PRO A 162 -12.39 6.27 1.75
N LYS A 163 -12.69 5.03 1.33
CA LYS A 163 -12.62 4.61 -0.07
C LYS A 163 -13.41 5.59 -0.96
N ASN A 164 -14.68 5.88 -0.77
CA ASN A 164 -15.40 6.70 -1.76
C ASN A 164 -15.43 8.20 -1.45
N LEU A 165 -14.44 8.71 -0.71
CA LEU A 165 -14.30 10.13 -0.35
C LEU A 165 -12.94 10.75 -0.73
N ALA A 166 -12.00 9.95 -1.22
CA ALA A 166 -10.74 10.44 -1.77
C ALA A 166 -10.00 9.41 -2.65
N ARG A 167 -9.19 9.89 -3.59
CA ARG A 167 -8.40 9.06 -4.53
C ARG A 167 -7.05 9.68 -4.86
N ASN A 168 -6.08 8.82 -5.19
CA ASN A 168 -4.96 9.22 -6.03
C ASN A 168 -5.37 9.07 -7.51
N MET A 169 -5.26 10.12 -8.31
CA MET A 169 -5.70 10.15 -9.71
C MET A 169 -4.58 10.63 -10.62
N ILE A 170 -4.46 10.04 -11.82
CA ILE A 170 -3.57 10.58 -12.86
C ILE A 170 -4.17 11.88 -13.36
N GLY A 171 -3.36 12.93 -13.46
CA GLY A 171 -3.76 14.18 -14.07
C GLY A 171 -3.73 14.10 -15.59
N ILE A 172 -4.80 14.61 -16.23
CA ILE A 172 -4.85 14.85 -17.68
C ILE A 172 -5.42 16.24 -17.95
N VAL A 173 -5.29 16.68 -19.20
CA VAL A 173 -5.83 17.96 -19.66
C VAL A 173 -7.16 17.75 -20.36
N ASP A 174 -8.04 18.73 -20.23
CA ASP A 174 -9.25 18.86 -21.03
C ASP A 174 -8.90 19.16 -22.50
N GLU A 175 -9.03 18.14 -23.35
CA GLU A 175 -8.80 18.22 -24.80
C GLU A 175 -9.88 19.03 -25.55
N TYR A 176 -11.05 19.22 -24.96
CA TYR A 176 -12.20 19.91 -25.58
C TYR A 176 -12.24 21.40 -25.23
N GLY A 177 -11.59 21.81 -24.12
CA GLY A 177 -11.60 23.21 -23.66
C GLY A 177 -12.95 23.66 -23.14
N VAL A 178 -13.67 22.76 -22.48
CA VAL A 178 -14.99 22.96 -21.89
C VAL A 178 -14.92 23.32 -20.41
N LEU A 179 -13.80 23.06 -19.73
CA LEU A 179 -13.58 23.44 -18.34
C LEU A 179 -13.05 24.88 -18.23
N GLU A 180 -13.66 25.65 -17.33
CA GLU A 180 -13.20 26.99 -16.97
C GLU A 180 -12.11 26.95 -15.88
N TYR A 181 -11.37 28.05 -15.74
CA TYR A 181 -10.36 28.17 -14.69
C TYR A 181 -11.00 28.08 -13.29
N GLY A 182 -10.46 27.21 -12.44
CA GLY A 182 -11.00 26.85 -11.13
C GLY A 182 -11.93 25.62 -11.14
N GLN A 183 -12.25 25.08 -12.31
CA GLN A 183 -13.03 23.85 -12.47
C GLN A 183 -12.14 22.64 -12.74
N VAL A 184 -12.62 21.46 -12.36
CA VAL A 184 -12.05 20.16 -12.73
C VAL A 184 -13.18 19.21 -13.08
N PHE A 185 -12.90 18.20 -13.92
CA PHE A 185 -13.82 17.08 -14.12
C PHE A 185 -13.27 15.83 -13.43
N ILE A 186 -14.11 15.18 -12.63
CA ILE A 186 -13.77 13.94 -11.94
C ILE A 186 -14.97 13.00 -12.00
N GLN A 187 -14.75 11.83 -12.58
CA GLN A 187 -15.63 10.68 -12.46
C GLN A 187 -14.81 9.51 -11.92
N TYR A 188 -15.24 8.95 -10.80
CA TYR A 188 -14.51 7.91 -10.11
C TYR A 188 -15.32 6.62 -10.07
N THR A 189 -14.61 5.50 -10.09
CA THR A 189 -15.23 4.20 -9.91
C THR A 189 -15.42 3.92 -8.42
N GLU A 190 -16.64 3.55 -8.04
CA GLU A 190 -16.98 3.24 -6.64
C GLU A 190 -16.30 1.95 -6.21
N LEU A 191 -15.51 2.02 -5.15
CA LEU A 191 -14.92 0.84 -4.53
C LEU A 191 -15.93 0.27 -3.53
N THR A 192 -16.48 -0.89 -3.85
CA THR A 192 -17.25 -1.73 -2.92
C THR A 192 -16.31 -2.73 -2.23
N ASP A 193 -16.72 -3.34 -1.12
CA ASP A 193 -15.92 -4.39 -0.48
C ASP A 193 -15.88 -5.68 -1.32
N ASP A 194 -16.80 -5.81 -2.27
CA ASP A 194 -16.98 -6.96 -3.17
C ASP A 194 -16.31 -6.78 -4.55
N TYR A 195 -15.43 -5.78 -4.70
CA TYR A 195 -14.76 -5.37 -5.95
C TYR A 195 -13.84 -6.44 -6.61
N MET A 196 -13.91 -7.68 -6.14
CA MET A 196 -13.15 -8.83 -6.64
C MET A 196 -14.04 -9.92 -7.26
N SER A 197 -15.34 -9.67 -7.43
CA SER A 197 -16.12 -10.42 -8.41
C SER A 197 -15.53 -10.13 -9.79
N ASN A 198 -14.93 -11.14 -10.42
CA ASN A 198 -14.46 -11.07 -11.81
C ASN A 198 -15.60 -10.87 -12.83
N ASN A 199 -16.83 -10.58 -12.40
CA ASN A 199 -17.92 -10.27 -13.29
C ASN A 199 -17.89 -8.78 -13.66
N SER A 200 -17.39 -8.58 -14.87
CA SER A 200 -17.40 -7.38 -15.69
C SER A 200 -18.81 -6.90 -16.05
N GLU A 201 -19.69 -6.71 -15.07
CA GLU A 201 -20.97 -6.02 -15.26
C GLU A 201 -20.93 -4.69 -14.51
N SER A 202 -20.54 -3.65 -15.27
CA SER A 202 -20.63 -2.24 -14.89
C SER A 202 -20.00 -1.89 -13.54
N GLU A 203 -18.68 -1.66 -13.52
CA GLU A 203 -18.05 -0.90 -12.45
C GLU A 203 -18.81 0.45 -12.30
N LYS A 204 -19.64 0.58 -11.25
CA LYS A 204 -20.46 1.78 -11.02
C LYS A 204 -19.52 2.98 -10.87
N ALA A 205 -19.73 3.98 -11.72
CA ALA A 205 -18.94 5.21 -11.71
C ALA A 205 -19.83 6.39 -11.35
N THR A 206 -19.28 7.29 -10.54
CA THR A 206 -20.00 8.44 -10.00
C THR A 206 -19.25 9.71 -10.38
N ILE A 207 -19.99 10.69 -10.91
CA ILE A 207 -19.48 12.01 -11.28
C ILE A 207 -19.52 12.89 -10.04
N LEU A 208 -18.46 13.67 -9.80
CA LEU A 208 -18.40 14.61 -8.69
C LEU A 208 -18.87 16.00 -9.11
N GLU A 209 -19.79 16.56 -8.34
CA GLU A 209 -20.34 17.92 -8.52
C GLU A 209 -20.23 18.72 -7.21
N GLN A 210 -19.02 18.81 -6.67
CA GLN A 210 -18.76 19.47 -5.40
C GLN A 210 -17.35 20.06 -5.34
N GLN A 211 -17.04 20.77 -4.24
CA GLN A 211 -15.66 21.22 -4.00
C GLN A 211 -14.75 20.03 -3.71
N VAL A 212 -13.53 20.10 -4.24
CA VAL A 212 -12.50 19.09 -4.06
C VAL A 212 -11.19 19.76 -3.68
N VAL A 213 -10.48 19.18 -2.73
CA VAL A 213 -9.09 19.52 -2.44
C VAL A 213 -8.18 18.69 -3.33
N VAL A 214 -7.21 19.33 -3.96
CA VAL A 214 -6.24 18.71 -4.85
C VAL A 214 -4.85 19.14 -4.43
N THR A 215 -3.95 18.17 -4.31
CA THR A 215 -2.52 18.39 -4.09
C THR A 215 -1.69 17.29 -4.74
N LYS A 216 -0.37 17.43 -4.78
CA LYS A 216 0.57 16.43 -5.28
C LYS A 216 1.65 16.18 -4.24
N ASN A 217 2.05 14.93 -4.08
CA ASN A 217 3.24 14.61 -3.28
C ASN A 217 4.52 14.64 -4.14
N PRO A 218 5.62 15.21 -3.62
CA PRO A 218 5.72 15.97 -2.37
C PRO A 218 5.13 17.39 -2.48
N CYS A 219 4.47 17.86 -1.42
CA CYS A 219 3.96 19.23 -1.26
C CYS A 219 4.62 19.89 -0.04
N HIS A 220 5.04 21.15 -0.16
CA HIS A 220 5.75 21.86 0.90
C HIS A 220 5.27 23.29 1.09
N HIS A 221 4.89 23.97 0.01
CA HIS A 221 4.40 25.34 0.08
C HIS A 221 2.91 25.35 0.45
N PRO A 222 2.41 26.31 1.27
CA PRO A 222 0.97 26.40 1.58
C PRO A 222 0.08 26.46 0.34
N GLY A 223 0.54 27.11 -0.73
CA GLY A 223 -0.15 27.18 -2.02
C GLY A 223 -0.30 25.85 -2.78
N ASP A 224 0.36 24.78 -2.35
CA ASP A 224 0.33 23.45 -3.00
C ASP A 224 -0.97 22.67 -2.76
N VAL A 225 -1.77 23.08 -1.78
CA VAL A 225 -3.07 22.48 -1.47
C VAL A 225 -4.16 23.42 -1.97
N ARG A 226 -4.89 23.00 -3.00
CA ARG A 226 -5.84 23.88 -3.71
C ARG A 226 -7.23 23.30 -3.70
N VAL A 227 -8.23 24.15 -3.53
CA VAL A 227 -9.65 23.83 -3.68
C VAL A 227 -10.09 24.18 -5.09
N PHE A 228 -10.74 23.24 -5.77
CA PHE A 228 -11.39 23.42 -7.08
C PHE A 228 -12.85 23.02 -7.01
N LYS A 229 -13.62 23.44 -8.02
CA LYS A 229 -15.01 22.99 -8.22
C LYS A 229 -15.04 21.81 -9.20
N ALA A 230 -15.42 20.62 -8.74
CA ALA A 230 -15.75 19.54 -9.64
C ALA A 230 -17.11 19.82 -10.31
N VAL A 231 -17.18 19.63 -11.62
CA VAL A 231 -18.37 19.89 -12.44
C VAL A 231 -18.65 18.72 -13.37
N ASP A 232 -19.93 18.45 -13.63
CA ASP A 232 -20.35 17.50 -14.66
C ASP A 232 -20.37 18.18 -16.03
N VAL A 233 -19.60 17.59 -16.96
CA VAL A 233 -19.50 18.05 -18.35
C VAL A 233 -19.66 16.82 -19.27
N PRO A 234 -20.74 16.73 -20.06
CA PRO A 234 -21.05 15.55 -20.88
C PRO A 234 -19.91 15.05 -21.76
N GLU A 235 -19.15 15.97 -22.35
CA GLU A 235 -18.02 15.73 -23.23
C GLU A 235 -16.92 14.91 -22.55
N LEU A 236 -16.78 15.02 -21.22
CA LEU A 236 -15.71 14.39 -20.45
C LEU A 236 -16.13 13.08 -19.74
N ARG A 237 -17.42 12.68 -19.78
CA ARG A 237 -17.97 11.50 -19.06
C ARG A 237 -17.39 10.14 -19.47
N HIS A 238 -16.64 10.09 -20.57
CA HIS A 238 -15.89 8.90 -20.99
C HIS A 238 -14.58 8.70 -20.17
N LEU A 239 -14.17 9.70 -19.40
CA LEU A 239 -12.95 9.70 -18.60
C LEU A 239 -13.25 9.29 -17.16
N LYS A 240 -12.65 8.20 -16.69
CA LYS A 240 -12.85 7.62 -15.36
C LYS A 240 -11.51 7.43 -14.64
N ASP A 241 -11.53 7.59 -13.33
CA ASP A 241 -10.38 7.40 -12.43
C ASP A 241 -9.15 8.25 -12.80
N VAL A 242 -9.44 9.47 -13.26
CA VAL A 242 -8.49 10.53 -13.60
C VAL A 242 -9.05 11.87 -13.10
N ILE A 243 -8.18 12.85 -12.94
CA ILE A 243 -8.58 14.25 -12.74
C ILE A 243 -8.27 15.02 -14.02
N VAL A 244 -9.28 15.69 -14.57
CA VAL A 244 -9.14 16.50 -15.78
C VAL A 244 -9.01 17.97 -15.40
N PHE A 245 -7.91 18.57 -15.79
CA PHE A 245 -7.62 19.99 -15.58
C PHE A 245 -7.98 20.84 -16.79
N PRO A 246 -8.40 22.10 -16.60
CA PRO A 246 -8.72 23.01 -17.68
C PRO A 246 -7.46 23.38 -18.45
N GLN A 247 -7.59 23.54 -19.77
CA GLN A 247 -6.54 24.14 -20.60
C GLN A 247 -6.60 25.68 -20.65
N ARG A 248 -7.66 26.29 -20.10
CA ARG A 248 -7.89 27.73 -20.05
C ARG A 248 -7.55 28.28 -18.66
N GLY A 249 -7.07 29.52 -18.60
CA GLY A 249 -6.84 30.24 -17.35
C GLY A 249 -5.55 31.05 -17.34
N LYS A 250 -5.29 31.69 -16.19
CA LYS A 250 -4.12 32.56 -16.00
C LYS A 250 -2.82 31.77 -15.81
N ARG A 251 -2.91 30.57 -15.25
CA ARG A 251 -1.79 29.67 -14.95
C ARG A 251 -2.30 28.23 -14.97
N PRO A 252 -1.53 27.23 -15.45
CA PRO A 252 -1.99 25.85 -15.40
C PRO A 252 -2.15 25.36 -13.95
N HIS A 253 -3.31 24.82 -13.58
CA HIS A 253 -3.54 24.27 -12.23
C HIS A 253 -2.52 23.21 -11.79
N PRO A 254 -2.07 22.28 -12.67
CA PRO A 254 -0.92 21.42 -12.38
C PRO A 254 0.29 22.19 -11.84
N ASN A 255 0.69 23.26 -12.53
CA ASN A 255 1.85 24.06 -12.15
C ASN A 255 1.64 24.82 -10.83
N GLU A 256 0.40 25.19 -10.50
CA GLU A 256 0.05 25.76 -9.18
C GLU A 256 0.20 24.76 -8.02
N ILE A 257 0.29 23.46 -8.31
CA ILE A 257 0.33 22.37 -7.34
C ILE A 257 1.72 21.74 -7.39
N SER A 258 2.64 22.24 -6.56
CA SER A 258 4.01 21.69 -6.46
C SER A 258 4.73 21.59 -7.82
N GLY A 259 4.56 22.60 -8.68
CA GLY A 259 5.19 22.69 -10.00
C GLY A 259 4.89 21.50 -10.92
N SER A 260 3.72 20.86 -10.76
CA SER A 260 3.38 19.62 -11.47
C SER A 260 3.18 19.83 -12.96
N ASP A 261 3.45 18.77 -13.72
CA ASP A 261 3.06 18.64 -15.12
C ASP A 261 2.10 17.46 -15.33
N LEU A 262 1.76 17.18 -16.59
CA LEU A 262 0.84 16.10 -16.97
C LEU A 262 1.56 14.94 -17.67
N ASP A 263 2.81 14.65 -17.28
CA ASP A 263 3.63 13.59 -17.87
C ASP A 263 3.56 12.23 -17.14
N GLY A 264 2.76 12.20 -16.07
CA GLY A 264 2.53 11.01 -15.23
C GLY A 264 2.24 11.30 -13.77
N ASP A 265 2.16 12.58 -13.38
CA ASP A 265 1.91 12.99 -12.00
C ASP A 265 0.56 12.49 -11.50
N GLU A 266 0.55 12.09 -10.22
CA GLU A 266 -0.63 11.66 -9.50
C GLU A 266 -1.02 12.68 -8.45
N TYR A 267 -2.30 13.01 -8.45
CA TYR A 267 -2.87 14.02 -7.57
C TYR A 267 -3.68 13.33 -6.47
N ALA A 268 -3.45 13.78 -5.24
CA ALA A 268 -4.29 13.47 -4.11
C ALA A 268 -5.55 14.34 -4.21
N VAL A 269 -6.68 13.71 -4.52
CA VAL A 269 -7.99 14.35 -4.70
C VAL A 269 -8.89 13.94 -3.54
N ILE A 270 -9.32 14.91 -2.74
CA ILE A 270 -10.11 14.72 -1.52
C ILE A 270 -11.43 15.46 -1.68
N TRP A 271 -12.54 14.74 -1.56
CA TRP A 271 -13.89 15.32 -1.56
C TRP A 271 -14.67 14.93 -0.29
N HIS A 272 -13.93 14.53 0.74
CA HIS A 272 -14.46 14.30 2.07
C HIS A 272 -14.88 15.65 2.69
N PRO A 273 -16.14 15.85 3.09
CA PRO A 273 -16.64 17.15 3.56
C PRO A 273 -15.81 17.76 4.71
N ALA A 274 -15.39 16.94 5.67
CA ALA A 274 -14.55 17.39 6.81
C ALA A 274 -13.14 17.86 6.42
N PHE A 275 -12.69 17.61 5.19
CA PHE A 275 -11.37 18.00 4.68
C PHE A 275 -11.45 19.11 3.63
N ILE A 276 -12.59 19.79 3.46
CA ILE A 276 -12.74 20.93 2.54
C ILE A 276 -12.54 22.25 3.32
N PRO A 277 -11.42 22.96 3.10
CA PRO A 277 -11.19 24.25 3.74
C PRO A 277 -12.23 25.28 3.30
N GLN A 278 -12.67 26.12 4.24
CA GLN A 278 -13.52 27.28 3.95
C GLN A 278 -12.71 28.55 3.62
N THR A 279 -11.39 28.48 3.76
CA THR A 279 -10.45 29.55 3.46
C THR A 279 -10.20 29.65 1.94
N PRO A 280 -9.91 30.85 1.38
CA PRO A 280 -9.55 31.00 -0.04
C PRO A 280 -8.18 30.39 -0.30
N ASN A 281 -7.90 29.85 -1.51
CA ASN A 281 -6.60 29.25 -1.84
C ASN A 281 -5.44 30.21 -1.57
N ASP A 282 -4.37 29.67 -0.98
CA ASP A 282 -3.11 30.42 -0.84
C ASP A 282 -2.47 30.68 -2.22
N ILE A 283 -1.65 31.73 -2.26
CA ILE A 283 -0.91 32.09 -3.47
C ILE A 283 0.04 30.93 -3.81
N PRO A 284 -0.04 30.36 -5.02
CA PRO A 284 0.85 29.29 -5.42
C PRO A 284 2.29 29.82 -5.52
N TYR A 285 3.25 28.98 -5.14
CA TYR A 285 4.67 29.32 -5.29
C TYR A 285 5.00 29.54 -6.77
N ASP A 286 6.00 30.39 -7.04
CA ASP A 286 6.47 30.59 -8.40
C ASP A 286 7.49 29.51 -8.78
N TYR A 287 6.98 28.38 -9.28
CA TYR A 287 7.82 27.28 -9.78
C TYR A 287 8.58 27.60 -11.07
N ASP A 288 8.24 28.71 -11.75
CA ASP A 288 8.82 29.04 -13.06
C ASP A 288 9.94 30.08 -12.95
N SER A 289 9.98 30.88 -11.87
CA SER A 289 10.96 31.97 -11.68
C SER A 289 12.42 31.50 -11.58
N HIS A 290 12.66 30.24 -11.24
CA HIS A 290 13.99 29.71 -10.94
C HIS A 290 14.49 28.64 -11.91
N ILE A 291 13.87 28.45 -13.09
CA ILE A 291 14.33 27.46 -14.08
C ILE A 291 15.71 27.88 -14.63
N PRO A 292 16.82 27.26 -14.21
CA PRO A 292 18.14 27.61 -14.73
C PRO A 292 18.26 27.04 -16.15
N MET A 293 18.99 27.73 -17.03
CA MET A 293 19.30 27.21 -18.36
C MET A 293 19.86 25.78 -18.27
N LYS A 294 19.38 24.89 -19.15
CA LYS A 294 19.97 23.55 -19.35
C LYS A 294 21.48 23.71 -19.50
N ARG A 295 22.27 22.80 -18.93
CA ARG A 295 23.70 22.64 -19.29
C ARG A 295 23.77 22.28 -20.78
N ILE A 296 23.82 23.30 -21.65
CA ILE A 296 24.00 23.13 -23.09
C ILE A 296 25.49 23.08 -23.33
N THR A 297 25.97 21.95 -23.83
CA THR A 297 27.35 21.81 -24.28
C THR A 297 27.36 21.86 -25.80
N ASP A 298 28.22 22.69 -26.38
CA ASP A 298 28.38 22.80 -27.85
C ASP A 298 29.11 21.60 -28.48
N ARG A 299 29.49 20.61 -27.65
CA ARG A 299 30.17 19.38 -28.06
C ARG A 299 29.34 18.13 -27.74
N PRO A 300 29.61 16.99 -28.42
CA PRO A 300 29.03 15.71 -28.04
C PRO A 300 29.33 15.36 -26.56
N ILE A 301 28.35 14.75 -25.92
CA ILE A 301 28.46 14.21 -24.56
C ILE A 301 29.44 13.04 -24.56
N ASN A 302 30.39 13.05 -23.62
CA ASN A 302 31.40 12.00 -23.45
C ASN A 302 31.21 11.25 -22.11
N ARG A 303 32.02 10.21 -21.88
CA ARG A 303 31.92 9.40 -20.66
C ARG A 303 32.20 10.17 -19.37
N LEU A 304 33.07 11.19 -19.41
CA LEU A 304 33.38 12.02 -18.24
C LEU A 304 32.17 12.88 -17.85
N ASP A 305 31.41 13.39 -18.82
CA ASP A 305 30.18 14.14 -18.53
C ASP A 305 29.14 13.26 -17.83
N ILE A 306 28.99 12.01 -18.30
CA ILE A 306 28.11 11.02 -17.67
C ILE A 306 28.59 10.71 -16.25
N GLN A 307 29.88 10.43 -16.08
CA GLN A 307 30.46 10.15 -14.76
C GLN A 307 30.26 11.32 -13.78
N SER A 308 30.53 12.55 -14.21
CA SER A 308 30.33 13.76 -13.41
C SER A 308 28.86 13.90 -13.01
N THR A 309 27.93 13.69 -13.95
CA THR A 309 26.49 13.82 -13.67
C THR A 309 26.02 12.75 -12.66
N VAL A 310 26.50 11.51 -12.78
CA VAL A 310 26.17 10.44 -11.83
C VAL A 310 26.74 10.73 -10.44
N LEU A 311 27.96 11.24 -10.35
CA LEU A 311 28.57 11.64 -9.08
C LEU A 311 27.81 12.82 -8.46
N ASP A 312 27.50 13.87 -9.24
CA ASP A 312 26.70 15.02 -8.79
C ASP A 312 25.37 14.54 -8.17
N ILE A 313 24.60 13.71 -8.88
CA ILE A 313 23.32 13.18 -8.40
C ILE A 313 23.48 12.35 -7.12
N SER A 314 24.52 11.52 -7.05
CA SER A 314 24.75 10.61 -5.92
C SER A 314 25.22 11.33 -4.65
N GLU A 315 26.10 12.32 -4.80
CA GLU A 315 26.76 12.99 -3.67
C GLU A 315 25.94 14.16 -3.11
N GLN A 316 25.18 14.86 -3.97
CA GLN A 316 24.59 16.14 -3.62
C GLN A 316 23.11 16.07 -3.19
N SER A 317 22.44 14.92 -3.32
CA SER A 317 21.03 14.79 -2.93
C SER A 317 20.78 15.16 -1.47
N CYS A 318 20.15 16.32 -1.25
CA CYS A 318 19.87 16.87 0.06
C CYS A 318 18.37 16.99 0.40
N VAL A 319 17.49 16.58 -0.53
CA VAL A 319 16.01 16.62 -0.38
C VAL A 319 15.57 16.10 0.99
N GLY A 320 16.05 14.92 1.41
CA GLY A 320 15.65 14.34 2.70
C GLY A 320 16.02 15.20 3.92
N LYS A 321 17.17 15.88 3.88
CA LYS A 321 17.60 16.80 4.94
C LYS A 321 16.74 18.05 4.95
N LEU A 322 16.48 18.63 3.76
CA LEU A 322 15.62 19.81 3.62
C LEU A 322 14.18 19.52 4.05
N CYS A 323 13.59 18.38 3.64
CA CYS A 323 12.27 17.96 4.10
C CYS A 323 12.19 17.78 5.62
N SER A 324 13.25 17.28 6.25
CA SER A 324 13.31 17.15 7.71
C SER A 324 13.40 18.52 8.39
N LEU A 325 14.21 19.44 7.85
CA LEU A 325 14.27 20.82 8.33
C LEU A 325 12.94 21.54 8.16
N HIS A 326 12.28 21.35 7.03
CA HIS A 326 10.96 21.92 6.74
C HIS A 326 9.92 21.47 7.76
N LEU A 327 9.83 20.16 8.04
CA LEU A 327 8.92 19.63 9.05
C LEU A 327 9.18 20.23 10.44
N ALA A 328 10.44 20.38 10.84
CA ALA A 328 10.76 20.95 12.14
C ALA A 328 10.52 22.47 12.20
N ASN A 329 10.75 23.20 11.11
CA ASN A 329 10.43 24.64 11.02
C ASN A 329 8.91 24.88 11.01
N MET A 330 8.13 24.03 10.34
CA MET A 330 6.67 24.10 10.38
C MET A 330 6.12 23.94 11.80
N ASP A 331 6.68 23.01 12.59
CA ASP A 331 6.25 22.81 13.98
C ASP A 331 6.66 23.97 14.89
N LEU A 332 7.87 24.52 14.70
CA LEU A 332 8.40 25.58 15.57
C LEU A 332 7.87 26.98 15.23
N TYR A 333 7.80 27.31 13.95
CA TYR A 333 7.48 28.67 13.48
C TYR A 333 6.16 28.77 12.71
N GLY A 334 5.62 27.64 12.24
CA GLY A 334 4.44 27.59 11.39
C GLY A 334 4.75 27.53 9.89
N VAL A 335 3.72 27.18 9.12
CA VAL A 335 3.79 26.95 7.66
C VAL A 335 4.10 28.23 6.88
N ALA A 336 3.46 29.35 7.22
CA ALA A 336 3.61 30.61 6.51
C ALA A 336 4.81 31.46 6.96
N HIS A 337 5.63 30.95 7.89
CA HIS A 337 6.79 31.70 8.38
C HIS A 337 7.85 31.83 7.27
N PRO A 338 8.52 33.00 7.10
CA PRO A 338 9.47 33.22 6.01
C PRO A 338 10.59 32.17 5.91
N LYS A 339 11.12 31.71 7.06
CA LYS A 339 12.11 30.62 7.09
C LYS A 339 11.57 29.31 6.53
N THR A 340 10.33 28.97 6.87
CA THR A 340 9.67 27.74 6.39
C THR A 340 9.41 27.83 4.88
N LEU A 341 8.92 28.98 4.41
CA LEU A 341 8.68 29.25 2.98
C LEU A 341 9.96 29.19 2.15
N ALA A 342 11.07 29.75 2.66
CA ALA A 342 12.37 29.65 2.01
C ALA A 342 12.82 28.19 1.85
N ILE A 343 12.69 27.38 2.90
CA ILE A 343 13.02 25.94 2.83
C ILE A 343 12.11 25.21 1.83
N ALA A 344 10.82 25.54 1.76
CA ALA A 344 9.91 24.97 0.76
C ALA A 344 10.37 25.28 -0.69
N GLY A 345 10.82 26.52 -0.94
CA GLY A 345 11.41 26.92 -2.22
C GLY A 345 12.69 26.14 -2.54
N TYR A 346 13.61 26.01 -1.59
CA TYR A 346 14.82 25.20 -1.78
C TYR A 346 14.50 23.73 -2.08
N ILE A 347 13.45 23.15 -1.48
CA ILE A 347 13.05 21.78 -1.82
C ILE A 347 12.54 21.70 -3.26
N ALA A 348 11.73 22.67 -3.69
CA ALA A 348 11.21 22.70 -5.06
C ALA A 348 12.34 22.74 -6.10
N GLU A 349 13.33 23.61 -5.90
CA GLU A 349 14.50 23.72 -6.78
C GLU A 349 15.37 22.45 -6.75
N GLU A 350 15.61 21.88 -5.56
CA GLU A 350 16.42 20.66 -5.40
C GLU A 350 15.79 19.43 -6.08
N LEU A 351 14.46 19.34 -6.16
CA LEU A 351 13.77 18.24 -6.85
C LEU A 351 14.04 18.23 -8.36
N ASP A 352 14.32 19.38 -8.96
CA ASP A 352 14.69 19.51 -10.36
C ASP A 352 16.20 19.54 -10.61
N ALA A 353 17.03 19.59 -9.56
CA ALA A 353 18.49 19.53 -9.65
C ALA A 353 19.01 18.36 -10.50
N PRO A 354 18.45 17.12 -10.45
CA PRO A 354 18.90 16.04 -11.34
C PRO A 354 18.67 16.32 -12.84
N LYS A 355 17.75 17.21 -13.19
CA LYS A 355 17.45 17.62 -14.58
C LYS A 355 18.27 18.85 -15.00
N THR A 356 18.49 19.77 -14.07
CA THR A 356 19.13 21.08 -14.34
C THR A 356 20.63 21.08 -14.07
N GLY A 357 21.10 20.20 -13.18
CA GLY A 357 22.45 20.16 -12.65
C GLY A 357 22.77 21.32 -11.70
N GLN A 358 21.74 21.97 -11.12
CA GLN A 358 21.87 23.13 -10.24
C GLN A 358 21.20 22.83 -8.91
N HIS A 359 21.96 22.96 -7.83
CA HIS A 359 21.48 22.80 -6.45
C HIS A 359 21.28 24.19 -5.82
N PRO A 360 20.18 24.42 -5.10
CA PRO A 360 19.85 25.73 -4.53
C PRO A 360 20.77 26.12 -3.37
N LEU A 361 21.36 25.14 -2.69
CA LEU A 361 22.19 25.33 -1.51
C LEU A 361 23.44 24.45 -1.54
N ALA A 362 24.58 25.03 -1.16
CA ALA A 362 25.80 24.28 -0.88
C ALA A 362 25.69 23.51 0.45
N PRO A 363 26.45 22.42 0.65
CA PRO A 363 26.41 21.64 1.89
C PRO A 363 26.65 22.45 3.16
N LYS A 364 27.51 23.48 3.10
CA LYS A 364 27.77 24.39 4.23
C LYS A 364 26.52 25.18 4.64
N GLN A 365 25.76 25.70 3.67
CA GLN A 365 24.53 26.45 3.93
C GLN A 365 23.45 25.56 4.57
N ILE A 366 23.38 24.29 4.18
CA ILE A 366 22.48 23.33 4.82
C ILE A 366 22.89 23.08 6.28
N MET A 367 24.19 22.98 6.56
CA MET A 367 24.69 22.86 7.94
C MET A 367 24.38 24.10 8.77
N GLU A 368 24.48 25.30 8.19
CA GLU A 368 24.12 26.57 8.84
C GLU A 368 22.62 26.58 9.20
N LEU A 369 21.73 26.21 8.27
CA LEU A 369 20.29 26.07 8.54
C LEU A 369 20.00 25.04 9.65
N GLN A 370 20.75 23.94 9.72
CA GLN A 370 20.62 22.96 10.80
C GLN A 370 21.07 23.51 12.15
N ALA A 371 22.17 24.28 12.16
CA ALA A 371 22.71 24.89 13.36
C ALA A 371 21.77 25.98 13.91
N GLU A 372 21.19 26.80 13.04
CA GLU A 372 20.20 27.83 13.43
C GLU A 372 18.99 27.24 14.15
N LEU A 373 18.50 26.08 13.70
CA LEU A 373 17.35 25.41 14.33
C LEU A 373 17.70 24.74 15.67
N GLY A 374 18.99 24.54 15.95
CA GLY A 374 19.47 23.84 17.13
C GLY A 374 19.21 22.33 17.13
N ASN A 375 19.42 21.67 18.28
CA ASN A 375 19.31 20.21 18.43
C ASN A 375 17.92 19.73 18.92
N GLU A 376 16.98 20.66 19.15
CA GLU A 376 15.65 20.31 19.63
C GLU A 376 14.72 19.93 18.46
N ARG A 377 13.96 18.83 18.60
CA ARG A 377 13.00 18.38 17.59
C ARG A 377 11.68 17.98 18.22
N PRO A 378 10.55 18.09 17.50
CA PRO A 378 9.29 17.63 18.03
C PRO A 378 9.31 16.10 18.20
N ASP A 379 8.60 15.62 19.20
CA ASP A 379 8.57 14.23 19.65
C ASP A 379 8.29 13.20 18.55
N TYR A 380 7.48 13.54 17.55
CA TYR A 380 7.18 12.65 16.41
C TYR A 380 8.35 12.42 15.43
N PHE A 381 9.49 13.09 15.60
CA PHE A 381 10.72 12.74 14.87
C PHE A 381 11.28 11.40 15.33
N ASP A 382 11.11 11.07 16.62
CA ASP A 382 11.49 9.80 17.24
C ASP A 382 12.92 9.36 16.88
N LYS A 383 13.90 10.23 17.19
CA LYS A 383 15.33 9.97 17.01
C LYS A 383 16.08 10.27 18.29
N SER A 384 16.83 9.28 18.79
CA SER A 384 17.57 9.34 20.05
C SER A 384 18.68 10.41 20.09
N TYR A 385 19.18 10.86 18.95
CA TYR A 385 20.24 11.87 18.88
C TYR A 385 19.72 13.32 18.95
N TYR A 386 18.40 13.53 18.83
CA TYR A 386 17.78 14.85 19.05
C TYR A 386 17.24 14.97 20.47
N LYS A 387 17.28 16.18 21.02
CA LYS A 387 16.52 16.49 22.25
C LYS A 387 15.05 16.68 21.86
N SER A 388 14.16 15.84 22.36
CA SER A 388 12.75 15.90 21.98
C SER A 388 11.95 16.91 22.83
N TYR A 389 10.96 17.56 22.22
CA TYR A 389 9.92 18.32 22.91
C TYR A 389 8.52 17.85 22.46
N PRO A 390 7.49 17.91 23.33
CA PRO A 390 6.14 17.51 22.94
C PRO A 390 5.53 18.56 22.00
N SER A 391 5.36 18.22 20.71
CA SER A 391 4.70 19.12 19.75
C SER A 391 3.25 19.37 20.16
N LYS A 392 2.80 20.62 20.06
CA LYS A 392 1.40 21.01 20.32
C LYS A 392 0.49 20.79 19.11
N HIS A 393 1.07 20.52 17.95
CA HIS A 393 0.36 20.40 16.68
C HIS A 393 -0.14 18.97 16.42
N VAL A 394 -1.02 18.82 15.42
CA VAL A 394 -1.66 17.56 15.02
C VAL A 394 -0.69 16.37 14.90
N LEU A 395 0.51 16.56 14.35
CA LEU A 395 1.47 15.47 14.18
C LEU A 395 1.94 14.90 15.53
N GLY A 396 2.22 15.77 16.51
CA GLY A 396 2.57 15.35 17.86
C GLY A 396 1.40 14.63 18.56
N GLN A 397 0.18 15.13 18.37
CA GLN A 397 -1.03 14.51 18.92
C GLN A 397 -1.26 13.10 18.37
N LEU A 398 -1.15 12.92 17.05
CA LEU A 398 -1.28 11.64 16.35
C LEU A 398 -0.20 10.64 16.78
N TYR A 399 1.05 11.10 16.85
CA TYR A 399 2.19 10.30 17.31
C TYR A 399 2.00 9.78 18.73
N ARG A 400 1.68 10.67 19.68
CA ARG A 400 1.42 10.28 21.07
C ARG A 400 0.18 9.38 21.21
N SER A 401 -0.81 9.51 20.34
CA SER A 401 -1.94 8.58 20.29
C SER A 401 -1.50 7.17 19.88
N CYS A 402 -0.61 7.03 18.89
CA CYS A 402 -0.02 5.75 18.53
C CYS A 402 0.75 5.13 19.71
N LEU A 403 1.58 5.91 20.41
CA LEU A 403 2.34 5.43 21.58
C LEU A 403 1.45 4.91 22.72
N ARG A 404 0.23 5.46 22.89
CA ARG A 404 -0.73 4.94 23.87
C ARG A 404 -1.38 3.63 23.42
N PHE A 405 -1.60 3.46 22.11
CA PHE A 405 -2.29 2.30 21.55
C PHE A 405 -1.37 1.09 21.36
N GLU A 406 -0.14 1.30 20.90
CA GLU A 406 0.81 0.22 20.55
C GLU A 406 1.08 -0.81 21.66
N PRO A 407 1.25 -0.43 22.94
CA PRO A 407 1.47 -1.39 24.01
C PRO A 407 0.35 -2.43 24.12
N ASN A 408 -0.91 -2.03 23.91
CA ASN A 408 -2.05 -2.93 23.93
C ASN A 408 -2.02 -3.92 22.76
N TRP A 409 -1.59 -3.48 21.58
CA TRP A 409 -1.40 -4.36 20.42
C TRP A 409 -0.22 -5.31 20.59
N ILE A 410 0.86 -4.86 21.24
CA ILE A 410 2.02 -5.71 21.58
C ILE A 410 1.63 -6.73 22.66
N ALA A 411 0.76 -6.35 23.60
CA ALA A 411 0.24 -7.21 24.65
C ALA A 411 -0.73 -8.29 24.12
N VAL A 412 -1.32 -8.10 22.93
CA VAL A 412 -1.87 -9.22 22.15
C VAL A 412 -0.68 -10.11 21.82
N GLN A 413 -0.44 -11.06 22.72
CA GLN A 413 0.61 -12.04 22.56
C GLN A 413 0.35 -12.74 21.22
N THR A 414 1.29 -12.57 20.29
CA THR A 414 1.66 -13.72 19.49
C THR A 414 1.97 -14.81 20.51
N PRO A 415 1.30 -15.97 20.52
CA PRO A 415 2.03 -17.15 20.94
C PRO A 415 3.35 -17.02 20.19
N PRO A 416 4.51 -17.12 20.85
CA PRO A 416 5.73 -17.33 20.10
C PRO A 416 5.45 -18.42 19.05
N THR A 417 6.35 -18.66 18.14
CA THR A 417 6.52 -20.06 17.72
C THR A 417 6.95 -20.87 18.94
N THR A 418 6.08 -20.99 19.94
CA THR A 418 6.24 -21.68 21.19
C THR A 418 6.35 -23.13 20.79
N VAL A 419 7.21 -23.83 21.50
CA VAL A 419 7.57 -25.24 21.28
C VAL A 419 6.39 -26.19 21.57
N TYR A 420 5.16 -25.68 21.66
CA TYR A 420 3.94 -26.45 21.87
C TYR A 420 3.23 -26.67 20.53
N ALA A 421 2.67 -27.87 20.36
CA ALA A 421 1.85 -28.20 19.21
C ALA A 421 0.67 -27.22 19.12
N SER A 422 0.40 -26.73 17.90
CA SER A 422 -0.80 -25.92 17.67
C SER A 422 -2.03 -26.83 17.71
N PRO A 423 -3.19 -26.34 18.18
CA PRO A 423 -4.41 -27.10 18.06
C PRO A 423 -4.66 -27.46 16.59
N ILE A 424 -4.85 -28.75 16.34
CA ILE A 424 -5.15 -29.27 15.00
C ILE A 424 -6.66 -29.16 14.80
N ASP A 425 -7.04 -28.52 13.71
CA ASP A 425 -8.43 -28.55 13.25
C ASP A 425 -8.78 -29.94 12.72
N GLN A 426 -9.64 -30.66 13.45
CA GLN A 426 -10.04 -32.02 13.13
C GLN A 426 -10.75 -32.14 11.78
N LEU A 427 -11.43 -31.09 11.31
CA LEU A 427 -12.10 -31.11 10.02
C LEU A 427 -11.11 -30.97 8.86
N LEU A 428 -9.86 -30.56 9.10
CA LEU A 428 -8.80 -30.56 8.10
C LEU A 428 -8.07 -31.91 7.97
N ILE A 429 -8.42 -32.91 8.77
CA ILE A 429 -7.80 -34.23 8.75
C ILE A 429 -8.48 -35.12 7.69
N HIS A 430 -7.68 -35.66 6.79
CA HIS A 430 -8.12 -36.65 5.81
C HIS A 430 -7.79 -38.07 6.29
N ASP A 431 -8.68 -39.03 6.05
CA ASP A 431 -8.54 -40.40 6.59
C ASP A 431 -7.22 -41.08 6.15
N LEU A 432 -6.78 -40.82 4.91
CA LEU A 432 -5.55 -41.36 4.32
C LEU A 432 -4.26 -40.52 4.56
N HIS A 433 -4.28 -39.54 5.48
CA HIS A 433 -3.14 -38.63 5.64
C HIS A 433 -1.83 -39.34 6.05
N THR A 434 -1.92 -40.44 6.80
CA THR A 434 -0.76 -41.18 7.32
C THR A 434 0.10 -41.79 6.21
N GLU A 435 -0.47 -42.08 5.04
CA GLU A 435 0.22 -42.66 3.87
C GLU A 435 1.29 -41.74 3.28
N HIS A 436 1.23 -40.43 3.58
CA HIS A 436 2.11 -39.43 2.97
C HIS A 436 3.19 -38.88 3.90
N THR A 437 3.34 -39.43 5.12
CA THR A 437 4.20 -38.88 6.19
C THR A 437 5.65 -38.60 5.74
N SER A 438 6.33 -39.56 5.12
CA SER A 438 7.73 -39.39 4.69
C SER A 438 7.87 -38.36 3.56
N SER A 439 6.90 -38.32 2.64
CA SER A 439 6.89 -37.37 1.52
C SER A 439 6.67 -35.93 2.00
N VAL A 440 5.78 -35.72 2.98
CA VAL A 440 5.54 -34.37 3.53
C VAL A 440 6.70 -33.86 4.38
N GLN A 441 7.42 -34.75 5.09
CA GLN A 441 8.64 -34.41 5.82
C GLN A 441 9.72 -33.84 4.89
N GLU A 442 9.98 -34.52 3.77
CA GLU A 442 10.98 -34.07 2.80
C GLU A 442 10.56 -32.76 2.12
N LEU A 443 9.28 -32.63 1.72
CA LEU A 443 8.77 -31.40 1.12
C LEU A 443 8.86 -30.21 2.10
N ALA A 444 8.55 -30.44 3.37
CA ALA A 444 8.64 -29.43 4.42
C ALA A 444 10.09 -29.02 4.69
N ARG A 445 11.04 -29.98 4.67
CA ARG A 445 12.48 -29.71 4.78
C ARG A 445 12.96 -28.80 3.64
N ILE A 446 12.66 -29.16 2.39
CA ILE A 446 13.04 -28.37 1.20
C ILE A 446 12.47 -26.95 1.27
N TYR A 447 11.20 -26.80 1.65
CA TYR A 447 10.60 -25.47 1.80
C TYR A 447 11.26 -24.66 2.92
N ARG A 448 11.47 -25.29 4.08
CA ARG A 448 12.05 -24.65 5.26
C ARG A 448 13.45 -24.13 4.98
N GLU A 449 14.32 -24.93 4.37
CA GLU A 449 15.67 -24.49 4.00
C GLU A 449 15.60 -23.27 3.07
N ALA A 450 14.83 -23.38 1.98
CA ALA A 450 14.76 -22.32 0.98
C ALA A 450 14.10 -21.03 1.49
N ILE A 451 13.04 -21.11 2.31
CA ILE A 451 12.41 -19.89 2.85
C ILE A 451 13.28 -19.24 3.93
N MET A 452 14.01 -20.03 4.72
CA MET A 452 14.96 -19.50 5.69
C MET A 452 16.11 -18.76 5.01
N ASP A 453 16.59 -19.23 3.86
CA ASP A 453 17.59 -18.52 3.06
C ASP A 453 17.06 -17.18 2.57
N ILE A 454 15.84 -17.14 2.01
CA ILE A 454 15.18 -15.89 1.59
C ILE A 454 15.04 -14.96 2.80
N MET A 455 14.51 -15.45 3.92
CA MET A 455 14.34 -14.65 5.13
C MET A 455 15.66 -14.11 5.66
N TYR A 456 16.74 -14.91 5.61
CA TYR A 456 18.07 -14.49 6.05
C TYR A 456 18.65 -13.40 5.15
N VAL A 457 18.65 -13.61 3.83
CA VAL A 457 19.17 -12.66 2.83
C VAL A 457 18.44 -11.32 2.91
N TYR A 458 17.12 -11.37 3.03
CA TYR A 458 16.24 -10.20 3.03
C TYR A 458 15.89 -9.68 4.44
N ARG A 459 16.47 -10.28 5.49
CA ARG A 459 16.34 -9.90 6.92
C ARG A 459 14.90 -9.93 7.47
N TYR A 460 14.08 -10.87 7.03
CA TYR A 460 12.77 -11.12 7.63
C TYR A 460 12.88 -12.04 8.86
N SER A 461 12.12 -11.74 9.90
CA SER A 461 12.16 -12.51 11.14
C SER A 461 11.25 -13.74 11.13
N SER A 462 10.18 -13.72 10.33
CA SER A 462 9.23 -14.83 10.18
C SER A 462 8.78 -14.99 8.71
N ASP A 463 8.15 -16.12 8.40
CA ASP A 463 7.52 -16.34 7.09
C ASP A 463 6.31 -15.42 6.89
N VAL A 464 5.59 -15.11 7.97
CA VAL A 464 4.50 -14.14 7.99
C VAL A 464 4.99 -12.71 7.71
N ASP A 465 6.13 -12.30 8.26
CA ASP A 465 6.78 -11.03 7.97
C ASP A 465 7.08 -10.89 6.46
N LEU A 466 7.64 -11.95 5.87
CA LEU A 466 7.89 -12.02 4.43
C LEU A 466 6.58 -11.94 3.61
N LEU A 467 5.53 -12.66 4.00
CA LEU A 467 4.22 -12.65 3.34
C LEU A 467 3.53 -11.28 3.41
N CYS A 468 3.64 -10.60 4.55
CA CYS A 468 3.09 -9.28 4.81
C CYS A 468 3.97 -8.15 4.26
N ARG A 469 5.19 -8.46 3.77
CA ARG A 469 6.20 -7.49 3.32
C ARG A 469 6.60 -6.50 4.43
N TYR A 470 6.66 -6.99 5.67
CA TYR A 470 6.95 -6.20 6.86
C TYR A 470 8.11 -6.79 7.64
N ASP A 471 9.15 -5.99 7.90
CA ASP A 471 10.25 -6.34 8.79
C ASP A 471 9.92 -5.92 10.23
N SER A 472 9.47 -6.88 11.05
CA SER A 472 9.15 -6.64 12.46
C SER A 472 10.39 -6.39 13.35
N THR A 473 11.59 -6.64 12.83
CA THR A 473 12.87 -6.45 13.53
C THR A 473 13.51 -5.09 13.32
N SER A 474 13.03 -4.30 12.36
CA SER A 474 13.51 -2.94 12.10
C SER A 474 13.48 -2.03 13.35
N SER A 475 12.56 -2.28 14.30
CA SER A 475 12.50 -1.59 15.59
C SER A 475 13.58 -2.01 16.61
N LYS A 476 14.23 -3.16 16.44
CA LYS A 476 15.22 -3.72 17.39
C LYS A 476 16.66 -3.41 17.03
N TYR A 477 16.94 -3.13 15.76
CA TYR A 477 18.28 -2.80 15.30
C TYR A 477 18.41 -1.27 15.17
N ASN A 478 18.89 -0.62 16.23
CA ASN A 478 19.31 0.80 16.23
C ASN A 478 20.51 1.10 15.32
N ALA A 479 20.90 0.16 14.45
CA ALA A 479 21.94 0.42 13.47
C ALA A 479 21.36 1.35 12.39
N PRO A 480 21.93 2.53 12.16
CA PRO A 480 21.46 3.41 11.10
C PRO A 480 21.59 2.67 9.78
N LEU A 481 20.44 2.39 9.14
CA LEU A 481 20.42 1.95 7.75
C LEU A 481 21.16 3.01 6.93
N THR A 482 22.08 2.57 6.07
CA THR A 482 22.77 3.50 5.17
C THR A 482 21.75 4.16 4.23
N LYS A 483 22.08 5.35 3.70
CA LYS A 483 21.22 6.13 2.79
C LYS A 483 20.73 5.31 1.57
N GLN A 484 21.56 4.36 1.10
CA GLN A 484 21.20 3.37 0.08
C GLN A 484 20.12 2.38 0.54
N GLN A 485 20.10 1.96 1.82
CA GLN A 485 19.18 0.95 2.32
C GLN A 485 17.75 1.48 2.56
N THR A 486 17.59 2.78 2.83
CA THR A 486 16.27 3.39 3.05
C THR A 486 15.49 3.61 1.75
N GLU A 487 16.16 4.05 0.69
CA GLU A 487 15.59 4.16 -0.67
C GLU A 487 15.39 2.77 -1.34
N SER A 488 16.11 1.74 -0.86
CA SER A 488 16.06 0.36 -1.40
C SER A 488 15.07 -0.58 -0.71
N THR A 489 14.40 -0.20 0.38
CA THR A 489 13.47 -1.11 1.09
C THR A 489 12.36 -1.68 0.19
N CYS A 490 11.82 -0.88 -0.73
CA CYS A 490 10.84 -1.36 -1.71
C CYS A 490 11.46 -2.35 -2.70
N LEU A 491 12.66 -2.07 -3.22
CA LEU A 491 13.37 -2.94 -4.16
C LEU A 491 13.77 -4.28 -3.50
N VAL A 492 14.24 -4.23 -2.26
CA VAL A 492 14.57 -5.42 -1.44
C VAL A 492 13.31 -6.25 -1.19
N ALA A 493 12.20 -5.61 -0.82
CA ALA A 493 10.93 -6.31 -0.64
C ALA A 493 10.42 -6.91 -1.98
N ASP A 494 10.51 -6.18 -3.09
CA ASP A 494 10.10 -6.68 -4.40
C ASP A 494 10.95 -7.87 -4.87
N SER A 495 12.27 -7.83 -4.68
CA SER A 495 13.18 -8.95 -4.97
C SER A 495 12.85 -10.18 -4.11
N ALA A 496 12.64 -10.00 -2.80
CA ALA A 496 12.22 -11.08 -1.90
C ALA A 496 10.90 -11.72 -2.36
N GLN A 497 9.94 -10.91 -2.84
CA GLN A 497 8.68 -11.41 -3.37
C GLN A 497 8.84 -12.18 -4.68
N VAL A 498 9.79 -11.82 -5.54
CA VAL A 498 10.09 -12.56 -6.77
C VAL A 498 10.64 -13.94 -6.41
N GLU A 499 11.63 -14.02 -5.53
CA GLU A 499 12.20 -15.30 -5.08
C GLU A 499 11.16 -16.16 -4.35
N PHE A 500 10.36 -15.55 -3.47
CA PHE A 500 9.29 -16.25 -2.77
C PHE A 500 8.26 -16.83 -3.74
N LYS A 501 7.90 -16.11 -4.80
CA LYS A 501 7.03 -16.65 -5.87
C LYS A 501 7.64 -17.83 -6.61
N GLN A 502 8.95 -17.78 -6.89
CA GLN A 502 9.65 -18.89 -7.52
C GLN A 502 9.68 -20.12 -6.58
N LEU A 503 9.92 -19.91 -5.30
CA LEU A 503 9.87 -20.96 -4.28
C LEU A 503 8.47 -21.60 -4.23
N MET A 504 7.41 -20.79 -4.14
CA MET A 504 6.03 -21.29 -4.17
C MET A 504 5.74 -22.13 -5.42
N HIS A 505 6.26 -21.72 -6.59
CA HIS A 505 6.10 -22.48 -7.82
C HIS A 505 6.84 -23.83 -7.77
N ARG A 506 8.09 -23.83 -7.28
CA ARG A 506 8.90 -25.05 -7.09
C ARG A 506 8.22 -26.04 -6.13
N ILE A 507 7.75 -25.57 -4.98
CA ILE A 507 7.09 -26.42 -3.98
C ILE A 507 5.79 -27.00 -4.51
N ARG A 508 4.96 -26.21 -5.21
CA ARG A 508 3.74 -26.73 -5.85
C ARG A 508 4.08 -27.81 -6.86
N ARG A 509 5.12 -27.62 -7.68
CA ARG A 509 5.57 -28.64 -8.64
C ARG A 509 5.95 -29.95 -7.94
N LEU A 510 6.83 -29.89 -6.95
CA LEU A 510 7.27 -31.07 -6.19
C LEU A 510 6.11 -31.79 -5.48
N PHE A 511 5.19 -31.03 -4.88
CA PHE A 511 4.02 -31.59 -4.22
C PHE A 511 3.19 -32.45 -5.19
N TYR A 512 2.88 -31.92 -6.37
CA TYR A 512 2.01 -32.60 -7.33
C TYR A 512 2.72 -33.67 -8.16
N GLU A 513 4.02 -33.55 -8.43
CA GLU A 513 4.80 -34.60 -9.11
C GLU A 513 4.80 -35.91 -8.32
N ASP A 514 4.94 -35.83 -7.00
CA ASP A 514 4.97 -37.00 -6.12
C ASP A 514 3.59 -37.69 -5.95
N VAL A 515 2.48 -36.95 -6.06
CA VAL A 515 1.13 -37.51 -5.90
C VAL A 515 0.51 -37.95 -7.23
N SER A 516 1.03 -37.47 -8.36
CA SER A 516 0.45 -37.75 -9.67
C SER A 516 0.73 -39.20 -10.10
N THR A 517 -0.33 -39.99 -10.20
CA THR A 517 -0.30 -41.28 -10.93
C THR A 517 -0.57 -41.12 -12.43
N CYS A 518 -0.92 -39.91 -12.87
CA CYS A 518 -1.15 -39.59 -14.28
C CYS A 518 0.18 -39.43 -15.03
N ASP A 519 0.18 -39.82 -16.32
CA ASP A 519 1.33 -39.71 -17.21
C ASP A 519 1.91 -38.28 -17.27
N LYS A 520 3.24 -38.17 -17.36
CA LYS A 520 4.01 -36.91 -17.27
C LYS A 520 3.60 -35.90 -18.35
N SER A 521 3.12 -36.39 -19.49
CA SER A 521 2.57 -35.57 -20.59
C SER A 521 1.34 -34.74 -20.19
N ASN A 522 0.62 -35.11 -19.13
CA ASN A 522 -0.65 -34.51 -18.68
C ASN A 522 -0.61 -33.88 -17.28
N LEU A 523 0.58 -33.66 -16.70
CA LEU A 523 0.77 -33.10 -15.35
C LEU A 523 -0.03 -31.81 -15.11
N ARG A 524 -0.08 -30.88 -16.08
CA ARG A 524 -0.87 -29.64 -15.96
C ARG A 524 -2.39 -29.86 -15.81
N ARG A 525 -2.93 -30.86 -16.51
CA ARG A 525 -4.35 -31.24 -16.40
C ARG A 525 -4.61 -31.98 -15.10
N CYS A 526 -3.66 -32.81 -14.68
CA CYS A 526 -3.68 -33.47 -13.38
C CYS A 526 -3.72 -32.44 -12.23
N TYR A 527 -2.93 -31.36 -12.30
CA TYR A 527 -2.89 -30.33 -11.26
C TYR A 527 -4.23 -29.64 -11.00
N ARG A 528 -5.09 -29.50 -12.01
CA ARG A 528 -6.28 -28.65 -11.93
C ARG A 528 -7.61 -29.38 -11.83
N THR A 529 -7.77 -30.52 -12.50
CA THR A 529 -9.11 -31.12 -12.67
C THR A 529 -9.14 -32.65 -12.57
N CYS A 530 -8.04 -33.31 -12.21
CA CYS A 530 -8.03 -34.77 -12.13
C CYS A 530 -8.70 -35.26 -10.84
N THR A 531 -9.85 -35.92 -11.02
CA THR A 531 -10.65 -36.55 -9.97
C THR A 531 -10.01 -37.82 -9.42
N GLN A 532 -9.30 -38.59 -10.25
CA GLN A 532 -8.65 -39.84 -9.83
C GLN A 532 -7.54 -39.63 -8.78
N CYS A 533 -6.87 -38.48 -8.83
CA CYS A 533 -5.82 -38.12 -7.87
C CYS A 533 -6.32 -37.17 -6.77
N ALA A 534 -7.62 -36.81 -6.75
CA ALA A 534 -8.14 -35.79 -5.83
C ALA A 534 -7.95 -36.21 -4.37
N ASP A 535 -8.33 -37.44 -4.04
CA ASP A 535 -8.27 -37.98 -2.67
C ASP A 535 -6.84 -38.01 -2.13
N ARG A 536 -5.87 -38.51 -2.91
CA ARG A 536 -4.45 -38.52 -2.52
C ARG A 536 -3.86 -37.12 -2.35
N LYS A 537 -4.26 -36.15 -3.19
CA LYS A 537 -3.81 -34.75 -3.05
C LYS A 537 -4.35 -34.14 -1.77
N MET A 538 -5.63 -34.38 -1.47
CA MET A 538 -6.27 -33.93 -0.24
C MET A 538 -5.63 -34.58 0.99
N ALA A 539 -5.36 -35.88 0.93
CA ALA A 539 -4.64 -36.64 1.96
C ALA A 539 -3.24 -36.07 2.22
N LYS A 540 -2.44 -35.83 1.17
CA LYS A 540 -1.11 -35.23 1.32
C LYS A 540 -1.15 -33.79 1.85
N ALA A 541 -2.09 -32.96 1.38
CA ALA A 541 -2.24 -31.60 1.88
C ALA A 541 -2.62 -31.59 3.37
N SER A 542 -3.51 -32.49 3.79
CA SER A 542 -3.87 -32.71 5.18
C SER A 542 -2.68 -33.19 6.03
N ALA A 543 -1.92 -34.18 5.53
CA ALA A 543 -0.70 -34.66 6.19
C ALA A 543 0.34 -33.55 6.37
N LEU A 544 0.48 -32.67 5.37
CA LEU A 544 1.37 -31.51 5.42
C LEU A 544 0.90 -30.48 6.47
N TYR A 545 -0.41 -30.22 6.55
CA TYR A 545 -0.99 -29.40 7.60
C TYR A 545 -0.69 -29.96 8.99
N ILE A 546 -0.97 -31.23 9.23
CA ILE A 546 -0.70 -31.89 10.51
C ILE A 546 0.79 -31.79 10.85
N PHE A 547 1.67 -32.16 9.92
CA PHE A 547 3.11 -32.11 10.12
C PHE A 547 3.57 -30.70 10.53
N CYS A 548 3.22 -29.66 9.79
CA CYS A 548 3.58 -28.29 10.14
C CYS A 548 2.97 -27.85 11.48
N TYR A 549 1.81 -28.38 11.87
CA TYR A 549 1.07 -28.00 13.07
C TYR A 549 1.54 -28.74 14.34
N THR A 550 2.21 -29.88 14.19
CA THR A 550 2.76 -30.69 15.29
C THR A 550 4.28 -30.70 15.37
N ASP A 551 4.98 -30.30 14.30
CA ASP A 551 6.45 -30.30 14.26
C ASP A 551 7.02 -29.26 15.23
N VAL A 552 7.59 -29.76 16.33
CA VAL A 552 8.28 -29.00 17.38
C VAL A 552 9.80 -29.10 17.27
N SER A 553 10.33 -29.74 16.22
CA SER A 553 11.78 -29.94 16.05
C SER A 553 12.56 -28.65 15.79
N HIS A 554 11.87 -27.56 15.42
CA HIS A 554 12.48 -26.28 15.10
C HIS A 554 11.89 -25.16 15.97
N ALA A 555 12.76 -24.30 16.49
CA ALA A 555 12.37 -23.14 17.31
C ALA A 555 11.52 -22.10 16.54
N ARG A 556 11.63 -22.05 15.20
CA ARG A 556 10.79 -21.22 14.32
C ARG A 556 9.89 -22.12 13.48
N ARG A 557 8.60 -22.12 13.79
CA ARG A 557 7.59 -22.87 13.02
C ARG A 557 7.19 -22.06 11.79
N ILE A 558 7.00 -22.76 10.67
CA ILE A 558 6.64 -22.18 9.38
C ILE A 558 5.26 -22.73 9.04
N LEU A 559 4.23 -21.97 9.38
CA LEU A 559 2.84 -22.40 9.22
C LEU A 559 2.27 -22.03 7.83
N SER A 560 3.00 -21.24 7.02
CA SER A 560 2.55 -20.86 5.68
C SER A 560 2.47 -22.01 4.66
N LEU A 561 3.26 -23.07 4.84
CA LEU A 561 3.43 -24.12 3.84
C LEU A 561 2.12 -24.86 3.46
N PRO A 562 1.31 -25.36 4.41
CA PRO A 562 0.06 -26.05 4.08
C PRO A 562 -0.92 -25.16 3.31
N TRP A 563 -0.93 -23.87 3.61
CA TRP A 563 -1.83 -22.89 3.00
C TRP A 563 -1.48 -22.56 1.54
N LEU A 564 -0.29 -22.95 1.05
CA LEU A 564 0.00 -22.96 -0.39
C LEU A 564 -0.94 -23.89 -1.19
N PHE A 565 -1.57 -24.84 -0.48
CA PHE A 565 -2.52 -25.84 -0.96
C PHE A 565 -3.92 -25.64 -0.38
N ALA A 566 -4.26 -24.43 0.06
CA ALA A 566 -5.56 -24.08 0.63
C ALA A 566 -6.79 -24.63 -0.14
N PRO A 567 -6.83 -24.64 -1.49
CA PRO A 567 -7.97 -25.25 -2.21
C PRO A 567 -8.23 -26.72 -1.86
N LEU A 568 -7.18 -27.51 -1.62
CA LEU A 568 -7.32 -28.92 -1.23
C LEU A 568 -7.80 -29.06 0.20
N LEU A 569 -7.28 -28.22 1.11
CA LEU A 569 -7.70 -28.17 2.52
C LEU A 569 -9.16 -27.73 2.65
N ILE A 570 -9.61 -26.77 1.83
CA ILE A 570 -11.01 -26.34 1.75
C ILE A 570 -11.92 -27.51 1.38
N GLU A 571 -11.57 -28.28 0.34
CA GLU A 571 -12.37 -29.45 -0.05
C GLU A 571 -12.37 -30.53 1.03
N THR A 572 -11.24 -30.79 1.70
CA THR A 572 -11.17 -31.74 2.83
C THR A 572 -12.15 -31.33 3.94
N ARG A 573 -12.10 -30.06 4.33
CA ARG A 573 -13.00 -29.50 5.36
C ARG A 573 -14.46 -29.62 4.96
N LYS A 574 -14.81 -29.26 3.73
CA LYS A 574 -16.17 -29.36 3.18
C LYS A 574 -16.71 -30.79 3.25
N LEU A 575 -15.90 -31.78 2.85
CA LEU A 575 -16.31 -33.18 2.93
C LEU A 575 -16.52 -33.62 4.38
N ASN A 576 -15.65 -33.21 5.30
CA ASN A 576 -15.76 -33.58 6.71
C ASN A 576 -16.95 -32.91 7.41
N ILE A 577 -17.28 -31.65 7.09
CA ILE A 577 -18.51 -30.99 7.56
C ILE A 577 -19.75 -31.74 7.04
N LYS A 578 -19.76 -32.15 5.77
CA LYS A 578 -20.84 -32.96 5.20
C LYS A 578 -20.96 -34.34 5.86
N LYS A 579 -19.85 -34.97 6.25
CA LYS A 579 -19.86 -36.22 7.01
C LYS A 579 -20.50 -35.99 8.39
N GLN A 580 -20.09 -34.95 9.11
CA GLN A 580 -20.60 -34.65 10.47
C GLN A 580 -22.08 -34.24 10.50
N THR A 581 -22.53 -33.41 9.56
CA THR A 581 -23.95 -33.01 9.42
C THR A 581 -24.89 -34.18 9.08
N LYS A 582 -24.38 -35.28 8.51
CA LYS A 582 -25.13 -36.52 8.33
C LYS A 582 -25.21 -37.37 9.62
N LEU A 583 -24.29 -37.17 10.55
CA LEU A 583 -24.16 -37.92 11.81
C LEU A 583 -24.85 -37.23 13.00
N PHE A 584 -25.01 -35.90 12.97
CA PHE A 584 -25.53 -35.10 14.07
C PHE A 584 -26.55 -34.07 13.60
N SER A 585 -27.49 -33.68 14.46
CA SER A 585 -28.49 -32.66 14.13
C SER A 585 -27.82 -31.30 13.85
N PRO A 586 -28.38 -30.46 12.96
CA PRO A 586 -27.81 -29.14 12.65
C PRO A 586 -27.60 -28.25 13.89
N ALA A 587 -28.46 -28.35 14.89
CA ALA A 587 -28.34 -27.63 16.15
C ALA A 587 -27.12 -28.09 16.97
N TYR A 588 -26.81 -29.38 16.99
CA TYR A 588 -25.65 -29.94 17.69
C TYR A 588 -24.34 -29.60 16.97
N VAL A 589 -24.34 -29.62 15.64
CA VAL A 589 -23.17 -29.20 14.82
C VAL A 589 -22.89 -27.71 14.99
N ALA A 590 -23.93 -26.86 15.03
CA ALA A 590 -23.79 -25.43 15.33
C ALA A 590 -23.20 -25.21 16.73
N GLN A 591 -23.71 -25.93 17.75
CA GLN A 591 -23.20 -25.85 19.11
C GLN A 591 -21.73 -26.29 19.21
N MET A 592 -21.30 -27.34 18.49
CA MET A 592 -19.90 -27.76 18.45
C MET A 592 -18.98 -26.75 17.75
N LEU A 593 -19.46 -26.06 16.72
CA LEU A 593 -18.72 -25.00 16.02
C LEU A 593 -18.68 -23.68 16.82
N GLU A 594 -19.65 -23.46 17.71
CA GLU A 594 -19.76 -22.28 18.58
C GLU A 594 -19.02 -22.42 19.93
N ILE A 595 -18.59 -23.61 20.33
CA ILE A 595 -17.86 -23.83 21.59
C ILE A 595 -16.37 -23.52 21.39
N GLN A 596 -16.02 -22.24 21.62
CA GLN A 596 -14.83 -21.67 22.27
C GLN A 596 -14.34 -20.34 21.61
N PRO A 597 -15.04 -19.18 21.72
CA PRO A 597 -14.46 -17.92 21.23
C PRO A 597 -14.14 -16.82 22.27
N TYR A 598 -14.47 -16.92 23.56
CA TYR A 598 -14.50 -15.67 24.38
C TYR A 598 -13.70 -15.62 25.68
N ARG A 599 -13.02 -16.69 26.14
CA ARG A 599 -12.54 -16.67 27.54
C ARG A 599 -11.19 -15.99 27.80
N ILE A 600 -10.26 -15.99 26.84
CA ILE A 600 -8.87 -15.53 27.11
C ILE A 600 -8.58 -14.19 26.40
N ILE A 601 -9.02 -14.03 25.15
CA ILE A 601 -8.91 -12.77 24.41
C ILE A 601 -10.01 -11.78 24.86
N GLY A 602 -11.19 -12.29 25.22
CA GLY A 602 -12.33 -11.48 25.64
C GLY A 602 -12.09 -10.68 26.92
N GLN A 603 -11.25 -11.14 27.86
CA GLN A 603 -10.96 -10.37 29.08
C GLN A 603 -10.02 -9.20 28.85
N ALA A 604 -8.96 -9.38 28.04
CA ALA A 604 -8.05 -8.30 27.68
C ALA A 604 -8.72 -7.27 26.75
N LEU A 605 -9.57 -7.72 25.82
CA LEU A 605 -10.36 -6.83 24.98
C LEU A 605 -11.55 -6.21 25.70
N GLN A 606 -12.21 -6.88 26.66
CA GLN A 606 -13.19 -6.21 27.53
C GLN A 606 -12.54 -5.08 28.31
N GLN A 607 -11.30 -5.25 28.80
CA GLN A 607 -10.58 -4.17 29.47
C GLN A 607 -10.21 -3.03 28.51
N ALA A 608 -9.81 -3.34 27.27
CA ALA A 608 -9.51 -2.32 26.25
C ALA A 608 -10.75 -1.58 25.75
N VAL A 609 -11.87 -2.27 25.57
CA VAL A 609 -13.17 -1.70 25.18
C VAL A 609 -13.77 -0.91 26.34
N GLN A 610 -13.69 -1.42 27.58
CA GLN A 610 -14.10 -0.69 28.77
C GLN A 610 -13.27 0.58 28.96
N TYR A 611 -11.97 0.55 28.69
CA TYR A 611 -11.13 1.75 28.67
C TYR A 611 -11.57 2.79 27.61
N LEU A 612 -12.01 2.35 26.42
CA LEU A 612 -12.55 3.24 25.38
C LEU A 612 -13.91 3.83 25.79
N ILE A 613 -14.73 3.09 26.53
CA ILE A 613 -15.99 3.57 27.10
C ILE A 613 -15.73 4.57 28.25
N ASP A 614 -14.79 4.25 29.14
CA ASP A 614 -14.47 5.04 30.34
C ASP A 614 -13.74 6.37 30.00
N THR A 615 -13.13 6.48 28.81
CA THR A 615 -12.47 7.71 28.35
C THR A 615 -13.43 8.76 27.74
N ASN A 616 -14.74 8.51 27.78
CA ASN A 616 -15.80 9.48 27.51
C ASN A 616 -15.68 10.20 26.14
N VAL A 617 -15.21 9.47 25.10
CA VAL A 617 -15.28 9.94 23.71
C VAL A 617 -16.72 9.75 23.24
N PRO A 618 -17.46 10.81 22.84
CA PRO A 618 -18.84 10.67 22.42
C PRO A 618 -18.90 9.85 21.11
N LEU A 619 -19.39 8.62 21.20
CA LEU A 619 -19.79 7.82 20.04
C LEU A 619 -21.14 8.32 19.55
N HIS A 620 -21.13 9.34 18.69
CA HIS A 620 -22.30 9.64 17.87
C HIS A 620 -22.32 8.69 16.69
N PHE A 621 -23.17 7.66 16.76
CA PHE A 621 -23.57 6.88 15.60
C PHE A 621 -24.39 7.77 14.66
N HIS A 622 -23.85 8.04 13.47
CA HIS A 622 -24.61 8.46 12.30
C HIS A 622 -24.19 7.64 11.08
#